data_AF-A0A4Y2WDI4-F1
#
_entry.id   AF-A0A4Y2WDI4-F1
#
_cell.length_a   1.000
_cell.length_b   1.000
_cell.length_c   1.000
_cell.angle_alpha   90.00
_cell.angle_beta   90.00
_cell.angle_gamma   90.00
#
_symmetry.space_group_name_H-M   'P 1'
#
loop_
_entity.id
_entity.type
_entity.pdbx_description
1 polymer ?
#
loop_
_entity_poly.entity_id
_entity_poly.type
_entity_poly.pdbx_seq_one_letter_code
_entity_poly.pdbx_strand_id
1 'polypeptide(L)'
;MAIKQALLWKKAQGPSTHCHLFTDSLSSLKALQKFKPNNNLLEEIQDLLDGSVSLHWVKAHIGIVGNEAADKAAKEASDRQVIDIHLGIPERSIKSHIRNLLLREWQDRWNKRDAKG
;
A
#
# COMPACT_ATOMS: atom_id res chain seq x y z
N MET A 1 2.63 -3.20 -0.01
CA MET A 1 3.57 -2.69 -1.04
C MET A 1 5.01 -3.11 -0.77
N ALA A 2 5.62 -2.71 0.35
CA ALA A 2 7.01 -3.10 0.68
C ALA A 2 7.24 -4.62 0.65
N ILE A 3 6.36 -5.41 1.28
CA ILE A 3 6.43 -6.89 1.27
C ILE A 3 6.41 -7.45 -0.16
N LYS A 4 5.49 -6.98 -1.01
CA LYS A 4 5.42 -7.38 -2.42
C LYS A 4 6.74 -7.13 -3.15
N GLN A 5 7.30 -5.94 -2.99
CA GLN A 5 8.53 -5.56 -3.69
C GLN A 5 9.73 -6.40 -3.24
N ALA A 6 9.82 -6.71 -1.94
CA ALA A 6 10.87 -7.58 -1.42
C ALA A 6 10.75 -9.02 -1.96
N LEU A 7 9.53 -9.55 -2.07
CA LEU A 7 9.28 -10.88 -2.66
C LEU A 7 9.64 -10.93 -4.15
N LEU A 8 9.30 -9.88 -4.91
CA LEU A 8 9.69 -9.76 -6.32
C LEU A 8 11.21 -9.73 -6.48
N TRP A 9 11.91 -8.99 -5.62
CA TRP A 9 13.37 -8.96 -5.61
C TRP A 9 13.97 -10.34 -5.30
N LYS A 10 13.43 -11.06 -4.30
CA LYS A 10 13.84 -12.44 -3.98
C LYS A 10 13.63 -13.37 -5.16
N LYS A 11 12.48 -13.28 -5.83
CA LYS A 11 12.16 -14.11 -7.01
C LYS A 11 13.15 -13.88 -8.15
N ALA A 12 13.64 -12.65 -8.31
CA ALA A 12 14.62 -12.30 -9.35
C ALA A 12 16.07 -12.71 -9.00
N GLN A 13 16.47 -12.63 -7.73
CA GLN A 13 17.86 -12.85 -7.30
C GLN A 13 18.16 -14.30 -6.88
N GLY A 14 17.19 -14.96 -6.25
CA GLY A 14 17.38 -16.25 -5.59
C GLY A 14 16.06 -16.95 -5.32
N PRO A 15 15.39 -17.50 -6.35
CA PRO A 15 14.06 -18.10 -6.20
C PRO A 15 14.05 -19.28 -5.23
N SER A 16 15.16 -20.01 -5.10
CA SER A 16 15.26 -21.21 -4.25
C SER A 16 15.85 -20.95 -2.87
N THR A 17 16.35 -19.74 -2.60
CA THR A 17 16.99 -19.43 -1.31
C THR A 17 15.95 -19.14 -0.24
N HIS A 18 16.13 -19.75 0.93
CA HIS A 18 15.32 -19.42 2.09
C HIS A 18 15.60 -17.98 2.54
N CYS A 19 14.55 -17.20 2.79
CA CYS A 19 14.64 -15.78 3.09
C CYS A 19 13.79 -15.43 4.31
N HIS A 20 14.38 -14.67 5.23
CA HIS A 20 13.69 -14.10 6.39
C HIS A 20 13.33 -12.65 6.09
N LEU A 21 12.03 -12.35 6.04
CA LEU A 21 11.53 -10.98 5.92
C LEU A 21 11.14 -10.47 7.30
N PHE A 22 11.64 -9.29 7.68
CA PHE A 22 11.29 -8.63 8.93
C PHE A 22 10.46 -7.38 8.62
N THR A 23 9.35 -7.20 9.34
CA THR A 23 8.47 -6.03 9.19
C THR A 23 7.91 -5.59 10.53
N ASP A 24 7.82 -4.29 10.75
CA ASP A 24 7.17 -3.70 11.91
C ASP A 24 5.64 -3.55 11.76
N SER A 25 5.14 -3.75 10.54
CA SER A 25 3.73 -3.62 10.19
C SER A 25 2.93 -4.85 10.61
N LEU A 26 2.54 -4.90 11.88
CA LEU A 26 1.68 -5.97 12.42
C LEU A 26 0.35 -6.09 11.65
N SER A 27 -0.20 -4.97 11.19
CA SER A 27 -1.43 -4.94 10.39
C SER A 27 -1.25 -5.67 9.05
N SER A 28 -0.11 -5.51 8.40
CA SER A 28 0.22 -6.21 7.15
C SER A 28 0.32 -7.72 7.37
N LEU A 29 0.99 -8.17 8.45
CA LEU A 29 1.09 -9.60 8.78
C LEU A 29 -0.28 -10.21 9.09
N LYS A 30 -1.11 -9.52 9.88
CA LYS A 30 -2.48 -9.96 10.17
C LYS A 30 -3.35 -10.03 8.91
N ALA A 31 -3.15 -9.13 7.96
CA ALA A 31 -3.86 -9.15 6.68
C ALA A 31 -3.46 -10.36 5.84
N LEU A 32 -2.17 -10.71 5.81
CA LEU A 32 -1.66 -11.88 5.09
C LEU A 32 -2.07 -13.22 5.69
N GLN A 33 -2.29 -13.28 7.00
CA GLN A 33 -2.81 -14.46 7.69
C GLN A 33 -4.29 -14.75 7.37
N LYS A 34 -5.05 -13.82 6.79
CA LYS A 34 -6.46 -14.05 6.47
C LYS A 34 -6.58 -14.99 5.26
N PHE A 35 -7.38 -16.04 5.43
CA PHE A 35 -7.63 -17.10 4.43
C PHE A 35 -8.45 -16.62 3.21
N LYS A 36 -9.08 -15.45 3.28
CA LYS A 36 -9.77 -14.81 2.15
C LYS A 36 -9.35 -13.35 2.03
N PRO A 37 -8.38 -13.02 1.18
CA PRO A 37 -8.04 -11.63 0.90
C PRO A 37 -9.18 -10.98 0.12
N ASN A 38 -9.81 -9.93 0.67
CA ASN A 38 -10.78 -9.11 -0.07
C ASN A 38 -10.09 -8.08 -1.01
N ASN A 39 -8.79 -8.22 -1.24
CA ASN A 39 -7.95 -7.21 -1.89
C ASN A 39 -6.96 -7.88 -2.84
N ASN A 40 -6.99 -7.47 -4.12
CA ASN A 40 -6.12 -7.97 -5.19
C ASN A 40 -4.64 -7.98 -4.79
N LEU A 41 -4.18 -6.97 -4.04
CA LEU A 41 -2.79 -6.89 -3.61
C LEU A 41 -2.40 -8.00 -2.62
N LEU A 42 -3.31 -8.42 -1.75
CA LEU A 42 -3.03 -9.48 -0.77
C LEU A 42 -2.99 -10.85 -1.44
N GLU A 43 -3.84 -11.06 -2.44
CA GLU A 43 -3.83 -12.27 -3.28
C GLU A 43 -2.51 -12.37 -4.05
N GLU A 44 -2.08 -11.30 -4.71
CA GLU A 44 -0.79 -11.25 -5.40
C GLU A 44 0.41 -11.50 -4.45
N ILE A 45 0.33 -11.04 -3.19
CA ILE A 45 1.40 -11.29 -2.21
C ILE A 45 1.36 -12.76 -1.74
N GLN A 46 0.17 -13.33 -1.54
CA GLN A 46 0.03 -14.76 -1.19
C GLN A 46 0.59 -15.66 -2.29
N ASP A 47 0.36 -15.34 -3.56
CA ASP A 47 0.92 -16.08 -4.70
C ASP A 47 2.45 -16.00 -4.78
N LEU A 48 3.04 -14.92 -4.27
CA LEU A 48 4.49 -14.74 -4.21
C LEU A 48 5.13 -15.38 -2.97
N LEU A 49 4.34 -15.66 -1.94
CA LEU A 49 4.81 -16.34 -0.73
C LEU A 49 4.85 -17.85 -1.00
N ASP A 50 6.06 -18.39 -1.07
CA ASP A 50 6.31 -19.82 -1.08
C ASP A 50 6.82 -20.29 0.30
N GLY A 51 6.97 -21.60 0.48
CA GLY A 51 7.53 -22.17 1.71
C GLY A 51 8.98 -21.79 2.01
N SER A 52 9.65 -21.01 1.14
CA SER A 52 11.01 -20.53 1.35
C SER A 52 11.07 -19.14 1.98
N VAL A 53 9.93 -18.49 2.25
CA VAL A 53 9.90 -17.18 2.89
C VAL A 53 9.31 -17.27 4.29
N SER A 54 10.05 -16.81 5.29
CA SER A 54 9.56 -16.67 6.67
C SER A 54 9.37 -15.20 7.03
N LEU A 55 8.14 -14.84 7.41
CA LEU A 55 7.77 -13.49 7.82
C LEU A 55 7.86 -13.33 9.34
N HIS A 56 8.54 -12.28 9.80
CA HIS A 56 8.73 -11.99 11.22
C HIS A 56 8.24 -10.57 11.53
N TRP A 57 7.53 -10.44 12.65
CA TRP A 57 7.21 -9.14 13.21
C TRP A 57 8.36 -8.64 14.07
N VAL A 58 8.75 -7.38 13.87
CA VAL A 58 9.69 -6.67 14.73
C VAL A 58 9.02 -5.44 15.32
N LYS A 59 9.45 -4.99 16.49
CA LYS A 59 8.91 -3.76 17.07
C LYS A 59 9.55 -2.56 16.38
N ALA A 60 8.74 -1.56 16.03
CA ALA A 60 9.25 -0.29 15.50
C ALA A 60 10.00 0.49 16.60
N HIS A 61 10.98 1.30 16.18
CA HIS A 61 11.62 2.33 17.01
C HIS A 61 12.29 1.81 18.31
N ILE A 62 12.89 0.63 18.26
CA ILE A 62 13.66 0.06 19.38
C ILE A 62 15.16 -0.08 19.08
N GLY A 63 15.71 0.63 18.10
CA GLY A 63 17.14 0.53 17.77
C GLY A 63 17.50 -0.61 16.81
N ILE A 64 16.53 -1.26 16.14
CA ILE A 64 16.86 -2.27 15.13
C ILE A 64 17.36 -1.54 13.88
N VAL A 65 18.68 -1.52 13.69
CA VAL A 65 19.37 -0.79 12.62
C VAL A 65 18.73 -1.02 11.25
N GLY A 66 18.40 -2.28 10.91
CA GLY A 66 17.76 -2.61 9.63
C GLY A 66 16.36 -2.02 9.47
N ASN A 67 15.55 -2.00 10.55
CA ASN A 67 14.21 -1.41 10.51
C ASN A 67 14.29 0.11 10.41
N GLU A 68 15.17 0.73 11.19
CA GLU A 68 15.36 2.19 11.18
C GLU A 68 15.89 2.69 9.83
N ALA A 69 16.77 1.93 9.18
CA ALA A 69 17.22 2.22 7.82
C ALA A 69 16.06 2.13 6.81
N ALA A 70 15.20 1.12 6.94
CA ALA A 70 14.02 0.97 6.07
C ALA A 70 13.01 2.12 6.27
N ASP A 71 12.74 2.51 7.51
CA ASP A 71 11.84 3.62 7.85
C ASP A 71 12.38 4.95 7.31
N LYS A 72 13.68 5.18 7.47
CA LYS A 72 14.35 6.37 6.92
C LYS A 72 14.23 6.42 5.39
N ALA A 73 14.49 5.31 4.71
CA ALA A 73 14.35 5.23 3.26
C ALA A 73 12.89 5.47 2.81
N ALA A 74 11.92 4.92 3.53
CA ALA A 74 10.50 5.14 3.24
C ALA A 74 10.10 6.60 3.42
N LYS A 75 10.60 7.26 4.47
CA LYS A 75 10.37 8.70 4.72
C LYS A 75 11.00 9.56 3.62
N GLU A 76 12.25 9.31 3.28
CA GLU A 76 12.94 10.02 2.19
C GLU A 76 12.21 9.86 0.86
N ALA A 77 11.70 8.67 0.55
CA ALA A 77 10.91 8.43 -0.66
C ALA A 77 9.56 9.17 -0.64
N SER A 78 8.92 9.30 0.52
CA SER A 78 7.66 10.05 0.67
C SER A 78 7.83 11.55 0.43
N ASP A 79 9.03 12.10 0.67
CA ASP A 79 9.33 13.52 0.50
C ASP A 79 9.77 13.86 -0.94
N ARG A 80 9.99 12.86 -1.80
CA ARG A 80 10.38 13.07 -3.21
C ARG A 80 9.18 13.50 -4.05
N GLN A 81 9.39 14.51 -4.90
CA GLN A 81 8.40 14.96 -5.89
C GLN A 81 8.27 14.03 -7.09
N VAL A 82 9.29 13.20 -7.35
CA VAL A 82 9.32 12.27 -8.49
C VAL A 82 8.69 10.95 -8.07
N ILE A 83 7.73 10.48 -8.87
CA ILE A 83 7.05 9.20 -8.64
C ILE A 83 7.85 8.10 -9.33
N ASP A 84 8.62 7.34 -8.55
CA ASP A 84 9.42 6.21 -9.05
C ASP A 84 8.55 5.01 -9.44
N ILE A 85 7.36 4.84 -8.83
CA ILE A 85 6.45 3.72 -9.08
C ILE A 85 5.03 4.26 -9.30
N HIS A 86 4.52 4.14 -10.52
CA HIS A 86 3.17 4.58 -10.87
C HIS A 86 2.14 3.48 -10.51
N LEU A 87 1.33 3.73 -9.48
CA LEU A 87 0.36 2.77 -8.95
C LEU A 87 -1.05 2.92 -9.54
N GLY A 88 -1.20 3.77 -10.55
CA GLY A 88 -2.49 4.17 -11.09
C GLY A 88 -3.26 5.06 -10.12
N ILE A 89 -4.42 5.56 -10.59
CA ILE A 89 -5.32 6.37 -9.76
C ILE A 89 -6.15 5.42 -8.88
N PRO A 90 -6.14 5.56 -7.55
CA PRO A 90 -6.98 4.73 -6.69
C PRO A 90 -8.46 4.87 -7.06
N GLU A 91 -9.20 3.76 -7.09
CA GLU A 91 -10.64 3.76 -7.39
C GLU A 91 -11.42 4.71 -6.45
N ARG A 92 -10.97 4.81 -5.19
CA ARG A 92 -11.52 5.77 -4.22
C ARG A 92 -11.37 7.21 -4.69
N SER A 93 -10.24 7.59 -5.28
CA SER A 93 -10.01 8.93 -5.82
C SER A 93 -10.96 9.21 -6.99
N ILE A 94 -11.18 8.24 -7.87
CA ILE A 94 -12.15 8.36 -8.97
C ILE A 94 -13.57 8.54 -8.41
N LYS A 95 -13.98 7.67 -7.47
CA LYS A 95 -15.30 7.77 -6.82
C LYS A 95 -15.50 9.09 -6.09
N SER A 96 -14.47 9.58 -5.40
CA SER A 96 -14.51 10.87 -4.71
C SER A 96 -14.63 12.02 -5.71
N HIS A 97 -13.87 11.99 -6.81
CA HIS A 97 -13.93 12.99 -7.86
C HIS A 97 -15.34 13.06 -8.49
N ILE A 98 -15.93 11.91 -8.84
CA ILE A 98 -17.30 11.83 -9.38
C ILE A 98 -18.31 12.38 -8.37
N ARG A 99 -18.21 12.00 -7.09
CA ARG A 99 -19.09 12.55 -6.04
C ARG A 99 -18.97 14.07 -5.93
N ASN A 100 -17.76 14.61 -5.96
CA ASN A 100 -17.55 16.05 -5.89
C ASN A 100 -18.13 16.79 -7.10
N LEU A 101 -18.04 16.22 -8.30
CA LEU A 101 -18.70 16.77 -9.49
C LEU A 101 -20.22 16.77 -9.33
N LEU A 102 -20.80 15.67 -8.86
CA LEU A 102 -22.24 15.57 -8.62
C LEU A 102 -22.73 16.56 -7.55
N LEU A 103 -21.96 16.74 -6.48
CA LEU A 103 -22.28 17.71 -5.43
C LEU A 103 -22.19 19.15 -5.93
N ARG A 104 -21.19 19.48 -6.76
CA ARG A 104 -21.09 20.81 -7.39
C ARG A 104 -22.27 21.09 -8.32
N GLU A 105 -22.61 20.15 -9.19
CA GLU A 105 -23.76 20.29 -10.09
C GLU A 105 -25.07 20.44 -9.31
N TRP A 106 -25.25 19.69 -8.22
CA TRP A 106 -26.38 19.85 -7.32
C TRP A 106 -26.42 21.25 -6.68
N GLN A 107 -25.28 21.72 -6.17
CA GLN A 107 -25.17 23.04 -5.54
C GLN A 107 -25.42 24.19 -6.54
N ASP A 108 -24.94 24.06 -7.76
CA ASP A 108 -25.16 25.07 -8.82
C ASP A 108 -26.64 25.16 -9.19
N ARG A 109 -27.35 24.02 -9.23
CA ARG A 109 -28.81 23.99 -9.44
C ARG A 109 -29.57 24.59 -8.27
N TRP A 110 -29.11 24.34 -7.05
CA TRP A 110 -29.69 24.93 -5.84
C TRP A 110 -29.56 26.47 -5.87
N ASN A 111 -28.34 26.98 -6.09
CA ASN A 111 -28.07 28.42 -6.14
C ASN A 111 -28.82 29.13 -7.27
N LYS A 112 -29.03 28.46 -8.42
CA LYS A 112 -29.84 29.00 -9.54
C LYS A 112 -31.34 29.07 -9.23
N ARG A 113 -31.84 28.28 -8.27
CA ARG A 113 -33.23 28.35 -7.81
C ARG A 113 -33.46 29.51 -6.84
N ASP A 114 -32.49 29.79 -5.99
CA ASP A 114 -32.57 30.89 -5.01
C ASP A 114 -32.36 32.28 -5.63
N ALA A 115 -31.74 32.38 -6.81
CA ALA A 115 -31.52 33.63 -7.55
C ALA A 115 -32.74 34.14 -8.36
N LYS A 116 -33.90 33.47 -8.28
CA LYS A 116 -35.15 33.87 -8.95
C LYS A 116 -36.26 34.32 -7.98
N GLY A 117 -35.92 34.62 -6.73
CA GLY A 117 -36.80 35.24 -5.74
C GLY A 117 -36.70 36.75 -5.74
#